data_AF-A0A958AXC0-F1
#
_entry.id   AF-A0A958AXC0-F1
#
_cell.length_a   1.000
_cell.length_b   1.000
_cell.length_c   1.000
_cell.angle_alpha   90.00
_cell.angle_beta   90.00
_cell.angle_gamma   90.00
#
_symmetry.space_group_name_H-M   'P 1'
#
loop_
_entity.id
_entity.type
_entity.pdbx_description
1 polymer ?
#
loop_
_entity_poly.entity_id
_entity_poly.type
_entity_poly.pdbx_seq_one_letter_code
_entity_poly.pdbx_strand_id
1 'polypeptide(L)'
;MSFCKQAATEADGRQVNRTLLPVLWLVAGGQTTPPEIEEYCHQRALEIVRLPADQNMTFLLKDGVPAAVAWDLENSSTQRWSMMRRIYNHPLLSGTPFLLYQRAAGLTSLSVKQASPDALWDAVESAMPREADDSVLIVDDDPQARRLAREVIARGLPDLIIHEAADGAAAIEALGAIKPNLVILDLMMPNIDGFEVLDRMRAGEDTRAIPVVILSSRQLTLDDVKRLERHAMVTVQSKGMLSEEEMIASLNQALFGSDTLPPQTSALAKQAIAYLQGNHTRRLSRWEIASAVGTSEDYLSRVFHRELGITPWDYLNRYRVIQAKELLRLTDDPVGSIARRVGFTDAAYFSRVFRAISGVSPSQYRATLTG
;
A
#
# COMPACT_ATOMS: atom_id res chain seq x y z
N MET A 1 -38.50 3.42 33.77
CA MET A 1 -39.51 2.33 33.94
C MET A 1 -38.77 1.00 33.96
N SER A 2 -39.29 0.08 34.76
CA SER A 2 -38.67 -1.11 35.33
C SER A 2 -38.40 -2.27 34.34
N PHE A 3 -37.67 -3.29 34.84
CA PHE A 3 -37.45 -4.67 34.39
C PHE A 3 -36.16 -4.93 33.56
N CYS A 4 -35.30 -5.90 33.87
CA CYS A 4 -35.45 -7.13 34.66
C CYS A 4 -34.10 -7.57 35.28
N LYS A 5 -34.01 -7.65 36.62
CA LYS A 5 -32.92 -8.35 37.33
C LYS A 5 -33.28 -9.82 37.46
N GLN A 6 -32.55 -10.72 36.83
CA GLN A 6 -32.58 -12.14 37.18
C GLN A 6 -31.48 -12.42 38.21
N ALA A 7 -31.89 -12.62 39.46
CA ALA A 7 -31.06 -13.15 40.52
C ALA A 7 -31.21 -14.69 40.50
N ALA A 8 -30.10 -15.40 40.35
CA ALA A 8 -30.01 -16.82 40.68
C ALA A 8 -29.56 -16.93 42.15
N THR A 9 -30.40 -17.56 42.97
CA THR A 9 -30.19 -17.79 44.40
C THR A 9 -29.52 -19.14 44.60
N GLU A 10 -28.30 -19.16 45.16
CA GLU A 10 -27.74 -20.34 45.81
C GLU A 10 -27.77 -20.19 47.33
N ALA A 11 -27.78 -21.33 48.03
CA ALA A 11 -28.30 -21.56 49.38
C ALA A 11 -27.45 -21.00 50.55
N ASP A 12 -26.68 -19.93 50.35
CA ASP A 12 -25.98 -19.24 51.45
C ASP A 12 -26.12 -17.72 51.27
N GLY A 13 -26.76 -17.07 52.24
CA GLY A 13 -27.34 -15.73 52.17
C GLY A 13 -26.36 -14.55 52.09
N ARG A 14 -25.36 -14.61 51.19
CA ARG A 14 -24.53 -13.46 50.83
C ARG A 14 -24.93 -12.98 49.43
N GLN A 15 -25.55 -11.81 49.37
CA GLN A 15 -25.60 -11.02 48.13
C GLN A 15 -24.15 -10.67 47.73
N VAL A 16 -23.55 -11.50 46.89
CA VAL A 16 -22.35 -11.11 46.17
C VAL A 16 -22.81 -10.11 45.11
N ASN A 17 -22.65 -8.82 45.39
CA ASN A 17 -22.65 -7.80 44.35
C ASN A 17 -21.48 -8.16 43.43
N ARG A 18 -21.75 -8.93 42.37
CA ARG A 18 -20.76 -9.15 41.30
C ARG A 18 -20.55 -7.81 40.64
N THR A 19 -19.47 -7.14 41.00
CA THR A 19 -18.93 -6.03 40.21
C THR A 19 -18.65 -6.61 38.84
N LEU A 20 -19.52 -6.31 37.86
CA LEU A 20 -19.30 -6.72 36.48
C LEU A 20 -18.01 -6.06 36.02
N LEU A 21 -17.01 -6.88 35.68
CA LEU A 21 -15.75 -6.37 35.17
C LEU A 21 -16.02 -5.63 33.86
N PRO A 22 -15.31 -4.53 33.59
CA PRO A 22 -15.37 -3.88 32.29
C PRO A 22 -14.97 -4.88 31.20
N VAL A 23 -15.76 -4.92 30.12
CA VAL A 23 -15.58 -5.90 29.05
C VAL A 23 -14.78 -5.30 27.91
N LEU A 24 -13.85 -6.08 27.37
CA LEU A 24 -13.19 -5.84 26.09
C LEU A 24 -13.80 -6.76 25.04
N TRP A 25 -14.30 -6.18 23.96
CA TRP A 25 -14.77 -6.95 22.82
C TRP A 25 -13.60 -7.30 21.90
N LEU A 26 -13.40 -8.59 21.64
CA LEU A 26 -12.36 -9.07 20.74
C LEU A 26 -12.97 -9.54 19.42
N VAL A 27 -12.63 -8.85 18.34
CA VAL A 27 -12.89 -9.28 16.96
C VAL A 27 -11.64 -9.98 16.46
N ALA A 28 -11.67 -11.31 16.27
CA ALA A 28 -10.48 -12.06 15.89
C ALA A 28 -10.77 -13.32 15.05
N GLY A 29 -9.78 -13.69 14.22
CA GLY A 29 -9.84 -14.77 13.22
C GLY A 29 -9.73 -16.18 13.80
N GLY A 30 -8.72 -16.41 14.64
CA GLY A 30 -8.39 -17.72 15.22
C GLY A 30 -9.22 -18.08 16.45
N GLN A 31 -9.15 -19.34 16.93
CA GLN A 31 -9.84 -19.75 18.18
C GLN A 31 -9.11 -19.30 19.44
N THR A 32 -7.82 -19.00 19.34
CA THR A 32 -6.98 -18.55 20.45
C THR A 32 -6.99 -17.03 20.55
N THR A 33 -7.06 -16.51 21.77
CA THR A 33 -6.84 -15.08 22.02
C THR A 33 -5.34 -14.79 21.96
N PRO A 34 -4.92 -13.69 21.30
CA PRO A 34 -3.51 -13.32 21.30
C PRO A 34 -3.00 -13.08 22.73
N PRO A 35 -1.83 -13.65 23.11
CA PRO A 35 -1.34 -13.62 24.48
C PRO A 35 -1.08 -12.19 24.99
N GLU A 36 -0.75 -11.25 24.11
CA GLU A 36 -0.59 -9.84 24.49
C GLU A 36 -1.91 -9.14 24.80
N ILE A 37 -3.02 -9.57 24.18
CA ILE A 37 -4.36 -9.10 24.52
C ILE A 37 -4.80 -9.71 25.85
N GLU A 38 -4.49 -11.00 26.08
CA GLU A 38 -4.74 -11.65 27.38
C GLU A 38 -3.99 -10.94 28.51
N GLU A 39 -2.71 -10.66 28.33
CA GLU A 39 -1.87 -9.95 29.30
C GLU A 39 -2.38 -8.52 29.55
N TYR A 40 -2.73 -7.77 28.50
CA TYR A 40 -3.30 -6.43 28.62
C TYR A 40 -4.61 -6.43 29.42
N CYS A 41 -5.48 -7.41 29.17
CA CYS A 41 -6.76 -7.53 29.87
C CYS A 41 -6.55 -7.94 31.33
N HIS A 42 -5.63 -8.86 31.59
CA HIS A 42 -5.28 -9.29 32.94
C HIS A 42 -4.75 -8.12 33.79
N GLN A 43 -3.83 -7.31 33.24
CA GLN A 43 -3.28 -6.14 33.92
C GLN A 43 -4.32 -5.05 34.24
N ARG A 44 -5.38 -4.95 33.44
CA ARG A 44 -6.44 -3.93 33.60
C ARG A 44 -7.75 -4.48 34.19
N ALA A 45 -7.76 -5.73 34.62
CA ALA A 45 -8.96 -6.42 35.10
C ALA A 45 -10.15 -6.31 34.12
N LEU A 46 -9.87 -6.49 32.82
CA LEU A 46 -10.88 -6.53 31.76
C LEU A 46 -11.29 -7.99 31.47
N GLU A 47 -12.59 -8.22 31.26
CA GLU A 47 -13.09 -9.51 30.77
C GLU A 47 -13.09 -9.51 29.23
N ILE A 48 -12.60 -10.58 28.61
CA ILE A 48 -12.55 -10.69 27.14
C ILE A 48 -13.82 -11.38 26.64
N VAL A 49 -14.59 -10.68 25.81
CA VAL A 49 -15.73 -11.25 25.08
C VAL A 49 -15.39 -11.29 23.60
N ARG A 50 -15.26 -12.50 23.06
CA ARG A 50 -15.00 -12.70 21.64
C ARG A 50 -16.30 -12.58 20.85
N LEU A 51 -16.26 -11.76 19.81
CA LEU A 51 -17.42 -11.52 18.96
C LEU A 51 -17.48 -12.50 17.79
N PRO A 52 -18.61 -13.20 17.57
CA PRO A 52 -18.87 -13.95 16.35
C PRO A 52 -19.00 -13.01 15.16
N ALA A 53 -18.57 -13.45 13.98
CA ALA A 53 -18.48 -12.59 12.78
C ALA A 53 -19.84 -12.07 12.28
N ASP A 54 -20.95 -12.73 12.65
CA ASP A 54 -22.31 -12.52 12.15
C ASP A 54 -23.30 -12.04 13.22
N GLN A 55 -22.86 -11.77 14.45
CA GLN A 55 -23.76 -11.40 15.54
C GLN A 55 -24.51 -10.07 15.29
N ASN A 56 -25.77 -10.00 15.71
CA ASN A 56 -26.59 -8.80 15.66
C ASN A 56 -26.20 -7.78 16.76
N MET A 57 -26.02 -6.51 16.39
CA MET A 57 -25.66 -5.41 17.28
C MET A 57 -26.63 -5.23 18.47
N THR A 58 -27.92 -5.46 18.24
CA THR A 58 -28.96 -5.36 19.27
C THR A 58 -28.75 -6.37 20.40
N PHE A 59 -28.23 -7.55 20.05
CA PHE A 59 -27.91 -8.59 21.02
C PHE A 59 -26.60 -8.29 21.74
N LEU A 60 -25.59 -7.79 21.03
CA LEU A 60 -24.29 -7.43 21.61
C LEU A 60 -24.40 -6.32 22.66
N LEU A 61 -25.26 -5.33 22.42
CA LEU A 61 -25.44 -4.19 23.30
C LEU A 61 -26.39 -4.43 24.48
N LYS A 62 -27.01 -5.61 24.57
CA LYS A 62 -27.97 -5.95 25.63
C LYS A 62 -27.35 -5.87 27.02
N ASP A 63 -26.07 -6.25 27.13
CA ASP A 63 -25.33 -6.30 28.39
C ASP A 63 -24.49 -5.03 28.64
N GLY A 64 -24.63 -4.02 27.78
CA GLY A 64 -23.96 -2.72 27.87
C GLY A 64 -22.98 -2.44 26.73
N VAL A 65 -22.27 -1.31 26.85
CA VAL A 65 -21.17 -0.95 25.93
C VAL A 65 -19.83 -1.46 26.47
N PRO A 66 -18.92 -1.95 25.62
CA PRO A 66 -17.61 -2.40 26.07
C PRO A 66 -16.75 -1.21 26.50
N ALA A 67 -15.80 -1.48 27.39
CA ALA A 67 -14.78 -0.53 27.82
C ALA A 67 -13.71 -0.29 26.73
N ALA A 68 -13.51 -1.28 25.85
CA ALA A 68 -12.67 -1.16 24.66
C ALA A 68 -13.05 -2.23 23.63
N VAL A 69 -12.73 -2.00 22.36
CA VAL A 69 -12.81 -3.00 21.29
C VAL A 69 -11.41 -3.31 20.84
N ALA A 70 -10.96 -4.56 21.00
CA ALA A 70 -9.76 -5.05 20.37
C ALA A 70 -10.08 -5.76 19.07
N TRP A 71 -9.21 -5.54 18.10
CA TRP A 71 -9.32 -6.14 16.80
C TRP A 71 -7.99 -6.73 16.38
N ASP A 72 -8.03 -8.04 16.20
CA ASP A 72 -6.94 -8.85 15.67
C ASP A 72 -7.01 -8.81 14.14
N LEU A 73 -6.01 -8.18 13.55
CA LEU A 73 -5.83 -8.09 12.11
C LEU A 73 -5.27 -9.39 11.51
N GLU A 74 -4.70 -10.26 12.36
CA GLU A 74 -4.16 -11.56 11.95
C GLU A 74 -5.33 -12.51 11.60
N ASN A 75 -5.46 -12.88 10.32
CA ASN A 75 -6.51 -13.76 9.79
C ASN A 75 -7.93 -13.14 9.76
N SER A 76 -8.06 -11.84 9.52
CA SER A 76 -9.36 -11.19 9.34
C SER A 76 -10.08 -11.66 8.05
N SER A 77 -11.39 -11.90 8.13
CA SER A 77 -12.24 -12.32 6.99
C SER A 77 -13.33 -11.28 6.70
N THR A 78 -13.87 -11.22 5.48
CA THR A 78 -14.87 -10.24 5.01
C THR A 78 -16.05 -10.03 5.97
N GLN A 79 -16.53 -11.08 6.63
CA GLN A 79 -17.61 -10.99 7.62
C GLN A 79 -17.20 -10.21 8.89
N ARG A 80 -15.96 -10.36 9.36
CA ARG A 80 -15.46 -9.65 10.55
C ARG A 80 -15.25 -8.16 10.30
N TRP A 81 -14.98 -7.79 9.06
CA TRP A 81 -14.94 -6.40 8.61
C TRP A 81 -16.32 -5.74 8.67
N SER A 82 -17.35 -6.46 8.22
CA SER A 82 -18.73 -5.98 8.34
C SER A 82 -19.14 -5.76 9.80
N MET A 83 -18.67 -6.61 10.72
CA MET A 83 -18.84 -6.44 12.17
C MET A 83 -18.15 -5.18 12.68
N MET A 84 -16.88 -4.97 12.34
CA MET A 84 -16.13 -3.77 12.75
C MET A 84 -16.81 -2.48 12.25
N ARG A 85 -17.29 -2.46 11.00
CA ARG A 85 -18.02 -1.32 10.42
C ARG A 85 -19.31 -1.02 11.20
N ARG A 86 -20.02 -2.05 11.66
CA ARG A 86 -21.24 -1.88 12.48
C ARG A 86 -20.93 -1.36 13.87
N ILE A 87 -19.89 -1.89 14.53
CA ILE A 87 -19.44 -1.45 15.86
C ILE A 87 -19.06 0.04 15.80
N TYR A 88 -18.27 0.43 14.79
CA TYR A 88 -17.74 1.78 14.66
C TYR A 88 -18.82 2.83 14.35
N ASN A 89 -19.78 2.51 13.47
CA ASN A 89 -20.86 3.43 13.10
C ASN A 89 -22.03 3.45 14.09
N HIS A 90 -21.95 2.69 15.19
CA HIS A 90 -23.03 2.65 16.15
C HIS A 90 -22.99 3.87 17.08
N PRO A 91 -24.08 4.66 17.22
CA PRO A 91 -24.08 5.89 18.02
C PRO A 91 -23.67 5.72 19.49
N LEU A 92 -23.95 4.55 20.08
CA LEU A 92 -23.56 4.24 21.48
C LEU A 92 -22.09 3.84 21.65
N LEU A 93 -21.37 3.55 20.55
CA LEU A 93 -20.00 3.03 20.56
C LEU A 93 -18.98 4.02 19.97
N SER A 94 -19.42 5.19 19.52
CA SER A 94 -18.57 6.19 18.85
C SER A 94 -17.46 6.75 19.74
N GLY A 95 -17.58 6.63 21.06
CA GLY A 95 -16.56 7.04 22.04
C GLY A 95 -15.73 5.89 22.62
N THR A 96 -15.95 4.65 22.17
CA THR A 96 -15.28 3.47 22.72
C THR A 96 -13.83 3.38 22.21
N PRO A 97 -12.83 3.21 23.10
CA PRO A 97 -11.43 3.01 22.72
C PRO A 97 -11.20 1.76 21.86
N PHE A 98 -10.39 1.89 20.80
CA PHE A 98 -10.02 0.77 19.91
C PHE A 98 -8.56 0.34 20.10
N LEU A 99 -8.35 -0.97 20.13
CA LEU A 99 -7.05 -1.62 20.23
C LEU A 99 -6.80 -2.39 18.93
N LEU A 100 -5.76 -2.03 18.20
CA LEU A 100 -5.34 -2.75 17.00
C LEU A 100 -4.20 -3.69 17.36
N TYR A 101 -4.37 -4.97 17.07
CA TYR A 101 -3.37 -6.01 17.26
C TYR A 101 -2.90 -6.53 15.91
N GLN A 102 -1.59 -6.51 15.70
CA GLN A 102 -0.92 -7.09 14.54
C GLN A 102 0.42 -7.69 14.96
N ARG A 103 0.73 -8.86 14.40
CA ARG A 103 2.01 -9.55 14.58
C ARG A 103 2.78 -9.52 13.25
N ALA A 104 3.95 -8.89 13.22
CA ALA A 104 4.76 -8.74 12.01
C ALA A 104 6.18 -9.27 12.22
N ALA A 105 6.59 -10.31 11.49
CA ALA A 105 7.97 -10.83 11.40
C ALA A 105 8.75 -10.89 12.74
N GLY A 106 8.11 -11.34 13.83
CA GLY A 106 8.73 -11.46 15.16
C GLY A 106 8.66 -10.22 16.06
N LEU A 107 8.06 -9.13 15.60
CA LEU A 107 7.71 -7.95 16.39
C LEU A 107 6.19 -7.95 16.65
N THR A 108 5.79 -7.97 17.92
CA THR A 108 4.40 -7.74 18.31
C THR A 108 4.20 -6.25 18.61
N SER A 109 3.22 -5.61 17.96
CA SER A 109 2.83 -4.24 18.29
C SER A 109 1.38 -4.19 18.74
N LEU A 110 1.15 -3.88 20.02
CA LEU A 110 -0.16 -3.51 20.55
C LEU A 110 -0.25 -1.97 20.54
N SER A 111 -1.02 -1.41 19.60
CA SER A 111 -1.19 0.04 19.50
C SER A 111 -2.53 0.47 20.12
N VAL A 112 -2.46 1.22 21.22
CA VAL A 112 -3.62 1.88 21.82
C VAL A 112 -3.81 3.23 21.14
N LYS A 113 -4.63 3.29 20.09
CA LYS A 113 -4.96 4.57 19.45
C LYS A 113 -6.09 5.24 20.22
N GLN A 114 -5.74 6.18 21.09
CA GLN A 114 -6.67 7.22 21.53
C GLN A 114 -6.39 8.50 20.75
N ALA A 115 -6.91 8.62 19.52
CA ALA A 115 -6.86 9.88 18.77
C ALA A 115 -7.82 9.83 17.58
N SER A 116 -8.51 10.97 17.38
CA SER A 116 -9.37 11.44 16.26
C SER A 116 -10.01 10.37 15.34
N PRO A 117 -11.35 10.43 15.13
CA PRO A 117 -12.05 9.55 14.19
C PRO A 117 -11.34 9.36 12.85
N ASP A 118 -10.74 10.41 12.29
CA ASP A 118 -10.14 10.42 10.94
C ASP A 118 -8.89 9.52 10.82
N ALA A 119 -7.93 9.61 11.74
CA ALA A 119 -6.70 8.80 11.70
C ALA A 119 -6.92 7.31 12.04
N LEU A 120 -8.04 6.99 12.67
CA LEU A 120 -8.51 5.62 12.83
C LEU A 120 -9.23 5.16 11.56
N TRP A 121 -10.04 6.03 10.94
CA TRP A 121 -10.75 5.76 9.69
C TRP A 121 -9.79 5.46 8.54
N ASP A 122 -8.70 6.22 8.37
CA ASP A 122 -7.69 5.95 7.33
C ASP A 122 -7.06 4.55 7.49
N ALA A 123 -6.78 4.14 8.73
CA ALA A 123 -6.19 2.83 9.04
C ALA A 123 -7.21 1.69 8.89
N VAL A 124 -8.48 1.94 9.20
CA VAL A 124 -9.58 0.98 9.05
C VAL A 124 -9.98 0.85 7.57
N GLU A 125 -10.06 1.95 6.82
CA GLU A 125 -10.38 2.00 5.38
C GLU A 125 -9.27 1.38 4.52
N SER A 126 -8.00 1.55 4.92
CA SER A 126 -6.87 0.85 4.30
C SER A 126 -6.92 -0.66 4.51
N ALA A 127 -7.66 -1.13 5.51
CA ALA A 127 -7.65 -2.53 5.90
C ALA A 127 -8.98 -3.23 5.54
N MET A 128 -10.09 -2.49 5.42
CA MET A 128 -11.40 -3.03 5.02
C MET A 128 -11.34 -3.63 3.59
N PRO A 129 -11.74 -4.90 3.39
CA PRO A 129 -12.01 -5.42 2.06
C PRO A 129 -13.18 -4.61 1.51
N ARG A 130 -12.89 -3.90 0.43
CA ARG A 130 -13.88 -3.14 -0.33
C ARG A 130 -14.89 -4.12 -0.90
N GLU A 131 -16.14 -3.68 -1.04
CA GLU A 131 -17.07 -4.27 -2.01
C GLU A 131 -16.52 -3.96 -3.42
N ALA A 132 -15.40 -4.59 -3.77
CA ALA A 132 -14.68 -4.39 -5.01
C ALA A 132 -14.83 -5.64 -5.86
N ASP A 133 -14.90 -5.45 -7.18
CA ASP A 133 -15.33 -6.48 -8.14
C ASP A 133 -14.27 -7.56 -8.42
N ASP A 134 -13.41 -7.88 -7.46
CA ASP A 134 -12.21 -8.71 -7.62
C ASP A 134 -11.50 -8.42 -8.95
N SER A 135 -11.22 -7.14 -9.21
CA SER A 135 -10.76 -6.66 -10.51
C SER A 135 -9.64 -5.62 -10.45
N VAL A 136 -8.88 -5.50 -11.53
CA VAL A 136 -7.80 -4.52 -11.72
C VAL A 136 -8.07 -3.74 -13.00
N LEU A 137 -7.91 -2.43 -12.97
CA LEU A 137 -7.99 -1.57 -14.15
C LEU A 137 -6.57 -1.15 -14.58
N ILE A 138 -6.18 -1.45 -15.81
CA ILE A 138 -4.95 -0.99 -16.43
C ILE A 138 -5.26 0.20 -17.34
N VAL A 139 -4.60 1.32 -17.11
CA VAL A 139 -4.79 2.57 -17.86
C VAL A 139 -3.45 3.01 -18.44
N ASP A 140 -3.30 2.91 -19.75
CA ASP A 140 -2.07 3.25 -20.48
C ASP A 140 -2.45 3.46 -21.95
N ASP A 141 -1.91 4.47 -22.63
CA ASP A 141 -2.22 4.71 -24.05
C ASP A 141 -1.43 3.80 -24.99
N ASP A 142 -0.26 3.32 -24.56
CA ASP A 142 0.55 2.37 -25.31
C ASP A 142 -0.03 0.94 -25.24
N PRO A 143 -0.51 0.36 -26.36
CA PRO A 143 -1.06 -0.99 -26.37
C PRO A 143 -0.02 -2.07 -25.99
N GLN A 144 1.27 -1.85 -26.25
CA GLN A 144 2.31 -2.80 -25.83
C GLN A 144 2.50 -2.77 -24.31
N ALA A 145 2.52 -1.57 -23.71
CA ALA A 145 2.59 -1.43 -22.26
C ALA A 145 1.37 -2.05 -21.56
N ARG A 146 0.15 -1.82 -22.06
CA ARG A 146 -1.07 -2.48 -21.56
C ARG A 146 -0.96 -4.00 -21.64
N ARG A 147 -0.54 -4.53 -22.79
CA ARG A 147 -0.38 -5.97 -23.00
C ARG A 147 0.61 -6.59 -22.01
N LEU A 148 1.77 -5.96 -21.82
CA LEU A 148 2.78 -6.45 -20.88
C LEU A 148 2.27 -6.42 -19.44
N ALA A 149 1.61 -5.33 -19.03
CA ALA A 149 1.01 -5.24 -17.70
C ALA A 149 -0.05 -6.33 -17.49
N ARG A 150 -0.93 -6.57 -18.47
CA ARG A 150 -1.92 -7.65 -18.43
C ARG A 150 -1.26 -9.03 -18.28
N GLU A 151 -0.20 -9.31 -19.04
CA GLU A 151 0.52 -10.59 -18.97
C GLU A 151 1.21 -10.81 -17.62
N VAL A 152 1.71 -9.75 -16.98
CA VAL A 152 2.29 -9.82 -15.63
C VAL A 152 1.21 -10.03 -14.57
N ILE A 153 0.11 -9.26 -14.62
CA ILE A 153 -1.02 -9.39 -13.68
C ILE A 153 -1.65 -10.76 -13.78
N ALA A 154 -1.94 -11.26 -14.98
CA ALA A 154 -2.57 -12.57 -15.17
C ALA A 154 -1.73 -13.73 -14.59
N ARG A 155 -0.41 -13.57 -14.50
CA ARG A 155 0.48 -14.55 -13.87
C ARG A 155 0.57 -14.40 -12.36
N GLY A 156 0.60 -13.18 -11.84
CA GLY A 156 0.77 -12.89 -10.43
C GLY A 156 -0.51 -12.84 -9.61
N LEU A 157 -1.65 -12.58 -10.26
CA LEU A 157 -2.97 -12.34 -9.68
C LEU A 157 -4.05 -13.02 -10.57
N PRO A 158 -4.02 -14.36 -10.69
CA PRO A 158 -4.84 -15.09 -11.67
C PRO A 158 -6.35 -15.03 -11.39
N ASP A 159 -6.74 -14.73 -10.15
CA ASP A 159 -8.14 -14.69 -9.72
C ASP A 159 -8.81 -13.33 -9.96
N LEU A 160 -8.06 -12.31 -10.41
CA LEU A 160 -8.60 -10.97 -10.64
C LEU A 160 -9.05 -10.78 -12.10
N ILE A 161 -10.20 -10.14 -12.28
CA ILE A 161 -10.68 -9.71 -13.59
C ILE A 161 -9.87 -8.49 -14.05
N ILE A 162 -9.28 -8.57 -15.24
CA ILE A 162 -8.48 -7.46 -15.79
C ILE A 162 -9.34 -6.63 -16.74
N HIS A 163 -9.48 -5.34 -16.44
CA HIS A 163 -10.05 -4.34 -17.32
C HIS A 163 -8.94 -3.44 -17.88
N GLU A 164 -9.16 -2.92 -19.09
CA GLU A 164 -8.21 -2.04 -19.77
C GLU A 164 -8.90 -0.75 -20.22
N ALA A 165 -8.20 0.38 -20.08
CA ALA A 165 -8.55 1.66 -20.67
C ALA A 165 -7.38 2.20 -21.47
N ALA A 166 -7.65 2.64 -22.70
CA ALA A 166 -6.62 3.12 -23.62
C ALA A 166 -6.31 4.62 -23.48
N ASP A 167 -7.04 5.34 -22.64
CA ASP A 167 -6.81 6.76 -22.34
C ASP A 167 -7.53 7.15 -21.03
N GLY A 168 -7.33 8.40 -20.60
CA GLY A 168 -7.95 8.91 -19.38
C GLY A 168 -9.48 9.00 -19.44
N ALA A 169 -10.08 9.22 -20.61
CA ALA A 169 -11.54 9.31 -20.74
C ALA A 169 -12.20 7.93 -20.56
N ALA A 170 -11.67 6.90 -21.23
CA ALA A 170 -12.07 5.52 -21.06
C ALA A 170 -11.84 5.03 -19.62
N ALA A 171 -10.77 5.49 -18.96
CA ALA A 171 -10.52 5.15 -17.56
C ALA A 171 -11.60 5.70 -16.62
N ILE A 172 -11.99 6.96 -16.81
CA ILE A 172 -13.03 7.61 -16.00
C ILE A 172 -14.40 6.96 -16.24
N GLU A 173 -14.72 6.63 -17.50
CA GLU A 173 -15.94 5.89 -17.84
C GLU A 173 -15.96 4.52 -17.16
N ALA A 174 -14.86 3.76 -17.25
CA ALA A 174 -14.72 2.47 -16.59
C ALA A 174 -14.89 2.58 -15.06
N LEU A 175 -14.23 3.56 -14.42
CA LEU A 175 -14.35 3.80 -12.98
C LEU A 175 -15.77 4.20 -12.52
N GLY A 176 -16.61 4.67 -13.43
CA GLY A 176 -18.04 4.90 -13.15
C GLY A 176 -18.90 3.63 -13.24
N ALA A 177 -18.41 2.59 -13.94
CA ALA A 177 -19.13 1.35 -14.19
C ALA A 177 -18.67 0.18 -13.30
N ILE A 178 -17.39 0.15 -12.93
CA ILE A 178 -16.76 -0.90 -12.11
C ILE A 178 -16.04 -0.30 -10.91
N LYS A 179 -15.90 -1.09 -9.84
CA LYS A 179 -15.12 -0.71 -8.65
C LYS A 179 -13.90 -1.63 -8.51
N PRO A 180 -12.78 -1.33 -9.21
CA PRO A 180 -11.61 -2.19 -9.16
C PRO A 180 -10.90 -2.12 -7.81
N ASN A 181 -10.27 -3.22 -7.43
CA ASN A 181 -9.45 -3.35 -6.23
C ASN A 181 -8.12 -2.60 -6.36
N LEU A 182 -7.65 -2.38 -7.60
CA LEU A 182 -6.42 -1.67 -7.93
C LEU A 182 -6.52 -0.98 -9.29
N VAL A 183 -5.91 0.19 -9.42
CA VAL A 183 -5.65 0.83 -10.71
C VAL A 183 -4.15 0.86 -10.98
N ILE A 184 -3.75 0.40 -12.16
CA ILE A 184 -2.44 0.66 -12.74
C ILE A 184 -2.57 1.81 -13.72
N LEU A 185 -1.78 2.87 -13.54
CA LEU A 185 -2.00 4.13 -14.26
C LEU A 185 -0.70 4.68 -14.85
N ASP A 186 -0.67 4.92 -16.17
CA ASP A 186 0.33 5.81 -16.75
C ASP A 186 -0.05 7.28 -16.53
N LEU A 187 0.97 8.12 -16.32
CA LEU A 187 0.82 9.56 -16.20
C LEU A 187 0.82 10.27 -17.56
N MET A 188 1.41 9.66 -18.57
CA MET A 188 1.54 10.27 -19.91
C MET A 188 0.48 9.71 -20.83
N MET A 189 -0.62 10.45 -20.99
CA MET A 189 -1.69 10.10 -21.93
C MET A 189 -2.20 11.37 -22.64
N PRO A 190 -2.72 11.25 -23.87
CA PRO A 190 -3.28 12.39 -24.59
C PRO A 190 -4.59 12.87 -23.98
N ASN A 191 -4.85 14.18 -24.12
CA ASN A 191 -6.04 14.87 -23.63
C ASN A 191 -6.16 14.89 -22.10
N ILE A 192 -6.54 13.76 -21.50
CA ILE A 192 -6.66 13.59 -20.04
C ILE A 192 -5.44 12.81 -19.58
N ASP A 193 -4.56 13.49 -18.85
CA ASP A 193 -3.36 12.87 -18.29
C ASP A 193 -3.67 12.01 -17.04
N GLY A 194 -2.73 11.15 -16.65
CA GLY A 194 -2.96 10.25 -15.51
C GLY A 194 -3.09 10.99 -14.18
N PHE A 195 -2.55 12.20 -14.04
CA PHE A 195 -2.78 12.96 -12.82
C PHE A 195 -4.21 13.50 -12.73
N GLU A 196 -4.81 13.90 -13.84
CA GLU A 196 -6.21 14.31 -13.87
C GLU A 196 -7.14 13.12 -13.58
N VAL A 197 -6.84 11.93 -14.11
CA VAL A 197 -7.54 10.68 -13.73
C VAL A 197 -7.44 10.46 -12.22
N LEU A 198 -6.23 10.56 -11.65
CA LEU A 198 -6.00 10.39 -10.22
C LEU A 198 -6.78 11.42 -9.38
N ASP A 199 -6.77 12.69 -9.77
CA ASP A 199 -7.51 13.74 -9.06
C ASP A 199 -9.02 13.48 -9.07
N ARG A 200 -9.57 13.04 -10.22
CA ARG A 200 -10.98 12.66 -10.34
C ARG A 200 -11.32 11.43 -9.50
N MET A 201 -10.46 10.41 -9.49
CA MET A 201 -10.61 9.24 -8.62
C MET A 201 -10.68 9.67 -7.15
N ARG A 202 -9.80 10.60 -6.74
CA ARG A 202 -9.69 11.05 -5.35
C ARG A 202 -10.85 11.96 -4.93
N ALA A 203 -11.54 12.59 -5.88
CA ALA A 203 -12.77 13.34 -5.65
C ALA A 203 -14.03 12.45 -5.50
N GLY A 204 -14.03 11.23 -6.04
CA GLY A 204 -15.17 10.31 -5.99
C GLY A 204 -15.23 9.50 -4.68
N GLU A 205 -16.40 9.45 -4.03
CA GLU A 205 -16.58 8.72 -2.76
C GLU A 205 -16.22 7.23 -2.86
N ASP A 206 -16.58 6.60 -3.99
CA ASP A 206 -16.35 5.18 -4.24
C ASP A 206 -14.95 4.86 -4.79
N THR A 207 -14.25 5.86 -5.33
CA THR A 207 -12.97 5.67 -6.03
C THR A 207 -11.77 6.23 -5.26
N ARG A 208 -11.99 7.10 -4.28
CA ARG A 208 -10.92 7.82 -3.57
C ARG A 208 -9.98 6.91 -2.79
N ALA A 209 -10.50 5.79 -2.34
CA ALA A 209 -9.74 4.85 -1.54
C ALA A 209 -8.97 3.85 -2.43
N ILE A 210 -9.35 3.66 -3.70
CA ILE A 210 -8.75 2.66 -4.59
C ILE A 210 -7.23 2.90 -4.68
N PRO A 211 -6.39 1.87 -4.44
CA PRO A 211 -4.95 2.01 -4.51
C PRO A 211 -4.56 2.24 -5.98
N VAL A 212 -3.53 3.05 -6.19
CA VAL A 212 -3.02 3.36 -7.53
C VAL A 212 -1.54 3.03 -7.59
N VAL A 213 -1.16 2.15 -8.52
CA VAL A 213 0.23 1.95 -8.90
C VAL A 213 0.47 2.72 -10.18
N ILE A 214 1.20 3.82 -10.07
CA ILE A 214 1.64 4.59 -11.22
C ILE A 214 2.79 3.85 -11.89
N LEU A 215 2.65 3.56 -13.18
CA LEU A 215 3.73 3.05 -14.03
C LEU A 215 3.99 4.07 -15.13
N SER A 216 5.09 4.82 -15.05
CA SER A 216 5.39 5.81 -16.08
C SER A 216 6.85 5.80 -16.52
N SER A 217 7.08 6.10 -17.80
CA SER A 217 8.42 6.38 -18.34
C SER A 217 8.84 7.84 -18.11
N ARG A 218 7.91 8.70 -17.68
CA ARG A 218 8.17 10.12 -17.41
C ARG A 218 9.05 10.28 -16.17
N GLN A 219 9.99 11.21 -16.30
CA GLN A 219 10.74 11.73 -15.16
C GLN A 219 9.84 12.57 -14.25
N LEU A 220 9.79 12.21 -12.98
CA LEU A 220 9.06 12.93 -11.94
C LEU A 220 9.82 14.21 -11.54
N THR A 221 9.07 15.30 -11.43
CA THR A 221 9.53 16.55 -10.85
C THR A 221 9.15 16.65 -9.37
N LEU A 222 9.72 17.61 -8.64
CA LEU A 222 9.31 17.86 -7.26
C LEU A 222 7.84 18.33 -7.16
N ASP A 223 7.33 19.02 -8.19
CA ASP A 223 5.93 19.44 -8.22
C ASP A 223 4.98 18.27 -8.49
N ASP A 224 5.41 17.31 -9.33
CA ASP A 224 4.72 16.04 -9.49
C ASP A 224 4.62 15.29 -8.15
N VAL A 225 5.75 15.21 -7.42
CA VAL A 225 5.78 14.57 -6.10
C VAL A 225 4.83 15.26 -5.12
N LYS A 226 4.84 16.60 -5.05
CA LYS A 226 3.89 17.34 -4.19
C LYS A 226 2.43 17.08 -4.56
N ARG A 227 2.11 16.88 -5.84
CA ARG A 227 0.75 16.52 -6.28
C ARG A 227 0.40 15.11 -5.80
N LEU A 228 1.32 14.16 -5.92
CA LEU A 228 1.13 12.77 -5.47
C LEU A 228 1.07 12.61 -3.95
N GLU A 229 1.78 13.45 -3.20
CA GLU A 229 1.78 13.44 -1.73
C GLU A 229 0.41 13.81 -1.13
N ARG A 230 -0.45 14.49 -1.89
CA ARG A 230 -1.83 14.79 -1.48
C ARG A 230 -2.72 13.55 -1.46
N HIS A 231 -2.28 12.48 -2.11
CA HIS A 231 -3.08 11.30 -2.37
C HIS A 231 -2.52 10.10 -1.61
N ALA A 232 -3.34 9.51 -0.74
CA ALA A 232 -3.00 8.25 -0.07
C ALA A 232 -3.00 7.08 -1.06
N MET A 233 -2.31 5.99 -0.69
CA MET A 233 -2.30 4.72 -1.44
C MET A 233 -1.85 4.85 -2.90
N VAL A 234 -0.85 5.72 -3.16
CA VAL A 234 -0.24 5.88 -4.48
C VAL A 234 1.20 5.42 -4.43
N THR A 235 1.53 4.37 -5.17
CA THR A 235 2.90 3.90 -5.37
C THR A 235 3.38 4.34 -6.75
N VAL A 236 4.63 4.78 -6.88
CA VAL A 236 5.19 5.19 -8.18
C VAL A 236 6.32 4.28 -8.59
N GLN A 237 6.23 3.80 -9.82
CA GLN A 237 7.20 2.91 -10.43
C GLN A 237 7.56 3.42 -11.82
N SER A 238 8.84 3.33 -12.17
CA SER A 238 9.28 3.62 -13.53
C SER A 238 9.09 2.40 -14.43
N LYS A 239 8.56 2.58 -15.64
CA LYS A 239 8.41 1.48 -16.60
C LYS A 239 9.78 0.83 -16.88
N GLY A 240 9.84 -0.49 -16.89
CA GLY A 240 11.07 -1.27 -17.13
C GLY A 240 12.07 -1.33 -15.97
N MET A 241 11.69 -0.84 -14.78
CA MET A 241 12.53 -0.79 -13.58
C MET A 241 12.53 -2.08 -12.77
N LEU A 242 11.36 -2.70 -12.65
CA LEU A 242 11.15 -3.92 -11.90
C LEU A 242 11.21 -5.13 -12.83
N SER A 243 11.73 -6.24 -12.32
CA SER A 243 11.48 -7.54 -12.93
C SER A 243 9.99 -7.89 -12.84
N GLU A 244 9.56 -8.90 -13.57
CA GLU A 244 8.17 -9.37 -13.50
C GLU A 244 7.81 -9.83 -12.08
N GLU A 245 8.72 -10.54 -11.40
CA GLU A 245 8.54 -11.00 -10.01
C GLU A 245 8.43 -9.82 -9.03
N GLU A 246 9.30 -8.81 -9.18
CA GLU A 246 9.27 -7.60 -8.35
C GLU A 246 7.99 -6.78 -8.60
N MET A 247 7.53 -6.73 -9.84
CA MET A 247 6.27 -6.08 -10.20
C MET A 247 5.08 -6.81 -9.56
N ILE A 248 5.03 -8.13 -9.65
CA ILE A 248 3.99 -8.95 -9.00
C ILE A 248 4.02 -8.75 -7.48
N ALA A 249 5.19 -8.71 -6.86
CA ALA A 249 5.33 -8.44 -5.43
C ALA A 249 4.79 -7.04 -5.07
N SER A 250 5.12 -6.02 -5.86
CA SER A 250 4.61 -4.65 -5.67
C SER A 250 3.09 -4.56 -5.83
N LEU A 251 2.51 -5.29 -6.79
CA LEU A 251 1.06 -5.33 -6.99
C LEU A 251 0.35 -6.02 -5.82
N ASN A 252 0.88 -7.16 -5.36
CA ASN A 252 0.38 -7.85 -4.17
C ASN A 252 0.47 -6.96 -2.92
N GLN A 253 1.56 -6.20 -2.75
CA GLN A 253 1.69 -5.23 -1.66
C GLN A 253 0.66 -4.10 -1.76
N ALA A 254 0.38 -3.59 -2.96
CA ALA A 254 -0.62 -2.54 -3.16
C ALA A 254 -2.06 -3.01 -2.93
N LEU A 255 -2.36 -4.28 -3.24
CA LEU A 255 -3.69 -4.90 -3.08
C LEU A 255 -3.96 -5.41 -1.66
N PHE A 256 -2.97 -6.09 -1.07
CA PHE A 256 -3.14 -6.88 0.16
C PHE A 256 -2.22 -6.44 1.30
N GLY A 257 -1.27 -5.55 1.04
CA GLY A 257 -0.32 -5.09 2.04
C GLY A 257 -1.00 -4.20 3.07
N SER A 258 -0.99 -4.65 4.33
CA SER A 258 -1.32 -3.82 5.50
C SER A 258 -0.23 -2.78 5.84
N ASP A 259 0.95 -2.91 5.21
CA ASP A 259 2.13 -2.06 5.39
C ASP A 259 2.22 -0.96 4.33
N THR A 260 1.15 -0.19 4.11
CA THR A 260 1.30 1.06 3.37
C THR A 260 2.17 2.00 4.19
N LEU A 261 3.23 2.53 3.57
CA LEU A 261 4.05 3.55 4.21
C LEU A 261 3.15 4.69 4.67
N PRO A 262 3.34 5.22 5.91
CA PRO A 262 2.70 6.47 6.29
C PRO A 262 2.93 7.52 5.19
N PRO A 263 1.95 8.38 4.86
CA PRO A 263 2.05 9.29 3.71
C PRO A 263 3.35 10.10 3.69
N GLN A 264 3.78 10.57 4.86
CA GLN A 264 5.03 11.31 5.05
C GLN A 264 6.30 10.48 4.79
N THR A 265 6.24 9.16 4.98
CA THR A 265 7.35 8.24 4.70
C THR A 265 7.39 7.82 3.23
N SER A 266 6.23 7.60 2.60
CA SER A 266 6.13 7.38 1.14
C SER A 266 6.61 8.62 0.37
N ALA A 267 6.30 9.82 0.88
CA ALA A 267 6.79 11.09 0.35
C ALA A 267 8.32 11.12 0.20
N LEU A 268 9.07 10.66 1.20
CA LEU A 268 10.54 10.63 1.15
C LEU A 268 11.06 9.73 0.02
N ALA A 269 10.45 8.57 -0.20
CA ALA A 269 10.80 7.70 -1.32
C ALA A 269 10.53 8.40 -2.66
N LYS A 270 9.35 9.02 -2.82
CA LYS A 270 8.96 9.75 -4.04
C LYS A 270 9.88 10.95 -4.32
N GLN A 271 10.22 11.72 -3.30
CA GLN A 271 11.17 12.83 -3.40
C GLN A 271 12.56 12.33 -3.82
N ALA A 272 13.01 11.21 -3.23
CA ALA A 272 14.28 10.60 -3.61
C ALA A 272 14.25 10.11 -5.06
N ILE A 273 13.14 9.50 -5.53
CA ILE A 273 12.96 9.12 -6.93
C ILE A 273 13.09 10.35 -7.85
N ALA A 274 12.35 11.42 -7.58
CA ALA A 274 12.41 12.64 -8.38
C ALA A 274 13.82 13.25 -8.39
N TYR A 275 14.51 13.28 -7.25
CA TYR A 275 15.89 13.75 -7.16
C TYR A 275 16.85 12.88 -7.98
N LEU A 276 16.75 11.56 -7.86
CA LEU A 276 17.60 10.59 -8.56
C LEU A 276 17.41 10.68 -10.06
N GLN A 277 16.17 10.71 -10.54
CA GLN A 277 15.88 10.88 -11.96
C GLN A 277 16.37 12.25 -12.43
N GLY A 278 16.09 13.32 -11.67
CA GLY A 278 16.59 14.70 -11.85
C GLY A 278 18.07 14.79 -12.13
N ASN A 279 18.86 14.01 -11.40
CA ASN A 279 20.31 14.15 -11.33
C ASN A 279 21.07 12.93 -11.85
N HIS A 280 20.41 12.00 -12.55
CA HIS A 280 21.00 10.71 -12.91
C HIS A 280 22.27 10.83 -13.76
N THR A 281 22.40 11.88 -14.58
CA THR A 281 23.57 12.11 -15.45
C THR A 281 24.83 12.56 -14.69
N ARG A 282 24.69 12.99 -13.43
CA ARG A 282 25.78 13.51 -12.59
C ARG A 282 26.40 12.39 -11.75
N ARG A 283 27.63 12.61 -11.27
CA ARG A 283 28.18 11.78 -10.19
C ARG A 283 27.45 12.13 -8.90
N LEU A 284 26.79 11.14 -8.30
CA LEU A 284 26.07 11.26 -7.03
C LEU A 284 26.74 10.40 -5.97
N SER A 285 26.65 10.83 -4.72
CA SER A 285 27.02 10.02 -3.54
C SER A 285 25.76 9.61 -2.76
N ARG A 286 25.85 8.57 -1.93
CA ARG A 286 24.74 8.13 -1.06
C ARG A 286 24.29 9.23 -0.11
N TRP A 287 25.26 9.91 0.50
CA TRP A 287 25.03 11.04 1.40
C TRP A 287 24.26 12.17 0.73
N GLU A 288 24.64 12.51 -0.50
CA GLU A 288 23.98 13.59 -1.26
C GLU A 288 22.51 13.27 -1.52
N ILE A 289 22.18 12.02 -1.86
CA ILE A 289 20.79 11.59 -2.09
C ILE A 289 19.97 11.72 -0.79
N ALA A 290 20.51 11.24 0.33
CA ALA A 290 19.85 11.32 1.63
C ALA A 290 19.68 12.77 2.12
N SER A 291 20.72 13.59 1.95
CA SER A 291 20.71 15.00 2.31
C SER A 291 19.72 15.81 1.46
N ALA A 292 19.54 15.46 0.18
CA ALA A 292 18.62 16.15 -0.71
C ALA A 292 17.15 15.99 -0.29
N VAL A 293 16.82 14.90 0.41
CA VAL A 293 15.48 14.64 0.97
C VAL A 293 15.41 14.84 2.49
N GLY A 294 16.45 15.44 3.08
CA GLY A 294 16.46 15.84 4.50
C GLY A 294 16.50 14.69 5.50
N THR A 295 17.14 13.56 5.17
CA THR A 295 17.21 12.39 6.06
C THR A 295 18.57 11.71 6.08
N SER A 296 18.73 10.67 6.91
CA SER A 296 19.97 9.87 6.97
C SER A 296 20.00 8.77 5.91
N GLU A 297 21.20 8.34 5.50
CA GLU A 297 21.37 7.26 4.50
C GLU A 297 20.67 5.96 4.93
N ASP A 298 20.80 5.59 6.20
CA ASP A 298 20.21 4.37 6.75
C ASP A 298 18.68 4.45 6.81
N TYR A 299 18.14 5.62 7.15
CA TYR A 299 16.70 5.82 7.15
C TYR A 299 16.15 5.82 5.73
N LEU A 300 16.77 6.56 4.81
CA LEU A 300 16.36 6.57 3.41
C LEU A 300 16.41 5.17 2.82
N SER A 301 17.48 4.41 3.06
CA SER A 301 17.62 3.05 2.52
C SER A 301 16.50 2.12 3.02
N ARG A 302 16.13 2.20 4.31
CA ARG A 302 15.01 1.42 4.86
C ARG A 302 13.67 1.84 4.26
N VAL A 303 13.44 3.14 4.12
CA VAL A 303 12.20 3.67 3.53
C VAL A 303 12.08 3.25 2.07
N PHE A 304 13.14 3.41 1.30
CA PHE A 304 13.19 3.06 -0.12
C PHE A 304 13.02 1.55 -0.34
N HIS A 305 13.64 0.73 0.51
CA HIS A 305 13.47 -0.72 0.45
C HIS A 305 12.06 -1.17 0.82
N ARG A 306 11.41 -0.52 1.80
CA ARG A 306 10.02 -0.81 2.16
C ARG A 306 9.01 -0.39 1.10
N GLU A 307 9.29 0.70 0.37
CA GLU A 307 8.42 1.19 -0.71
C GLU A 307 8.64 0.43 -2.04
N LEU A 308 9.89 0.13 -2.39
CA LEU A 308 10.29 -0.31 -3.74
C LEU A 308 11.05 -1.64 -3.77
N GLY A 309 11.36 -2.24 -2.62
CA GLY A 309 12.12 -3.49 -2.53
C GLY A 309 13.62 -3.37 -2.83
N ILE A 310 14.13 -2.18 -3.13
CA ILE A 310 15.53 -1.95 -3.55
C ILE A 310 16.16 -0.75 -2.82
N THR A 311 17.47 -0.57 -2.94
CA THR A 311 18.15 0.61 -2.39
C THR A 311 18.07 1.81 -3.35
N PRO A 312 18.26 3.06 -2.86
CA PRO A 312 18.34 4.23 -3.73
C PRO A 312 19.47 4.14 -4.78
N TRP A 313 20.56 3.47 -4.45
CA TRP A 313 21.70 3.30 -5.36
C TRP A 313 21.40 2.28 -6.47
N ASP A 314 20.73 1.17 -6.12
CA ASP A 314 20.28 0.19 -7.11
C ASP A 314 19.24 0.83 -8.04
N TYR A 315 18.37 1.68 -7.48
CA TYR A 315 17.43 2.45 -8.26
C TYR A 315 18.14 3.33 -9.30
N LEU A 316 19.11 4.13 -8.86
CA LEU A 316 19.88 4.99 -9.75
C LEU A 316 20.52 4.20 -10.89
N ASN A 317 21.15 3.05 -10.59
CA ASN A 317 21.81 2.24 -11.60
C ASN A 317 20.82 1.65 -12.61
N ARG A 318 19.69 1.12 -12.15
CA ARG A 318 18.63 0.62 -13.04
C ARG A 318 18.05 1.72 -13.91
N TYR A 319 17.74 2.88 -13.33
CA TYR A 319 17.25 4.04 -14.09
C TYR A 319 18.24 4.46 -15.18
N ARG A 320 19.55 4.56 -14.87
CA ARG A 320 20.58 4.87 -15.86
C ARG A 320 20.68 3.83 -16.97
N VAL A 321 20.49 2.55 -16.65
CA VAL A 321 20.47 1.46 -17.65
C VAL A 321 19.23 1.59 -18.56
N ILE A 322 18.07 1.95 -18.03
CA ILE A 322 16.87 2.24 -18.84
C ILE A 322 17.13 3.39 -19.81
N GLN A 323 17.67 4.52 -19.31
CA GLN A 323 18.04 5.65 -20.17
C GLN A 323 19.10 5.25 -21.22
N ALA A 324 20.04 4.38 -20.85
CA ALA A 324 21.04 3.88 -21.79
C ALA A 324 20.43 2.98 -22.88
N LYS A 325 19.43 2.15 -22.56
CA LYS A 325 18.71 1.33 -23.55
C LYS A 325 18.03 2.21 -24.60
N GLU A 326 17.37 3.29 -24.17
CA GLU A 326 16.79 4.27 -25.10
C GLU A 326 17.85 4.92 -25.99
N LEU A 327 18.99 5.35 -25.43
CA LEU A 327 20.09 5.90 -26.22
C LEU A 327 20.69 4.87 -27.20
N LEU A 328 20.81 3.60 -26.80
CA LEU A 328 21.29 2.52 -27.66
C LEU A 328 20.34 2.24 -28.83
N ARG A 329 19.02 2.46 -28.63
CA ARG A 329 17.97 2.31 -29.63
C ARG A 329 17.87 3.48 -30.60
N LEU A 330 18.04 4.69 -30.09
CA LEU A 330 17.83 5.93 -30.84
C LEU A 330 19.10 6.48 -31.49
N THR A 331 20.29 5.99 -31.12
CA THR A 331 21.56 6.54 -31.57
C THR A 331 22.61 5.46 -31.84
N ASP A 332 23.54 5.78 -32.73
CA ASP A 332 24.73 4.96 -33.02
C ASP A 332 25.95 5.31 -32.15
N ASP A 333 25.76 6.14 -31.12
CA ASP A 333 26.83 6.60 -30.24
C ASP A 333 27.64 5.41 -29.67
N PRO A 334 28.98 5.53 -29.54
CA PRO A 334 29.78 4.49 -28.91
C PRO A 334 29.30 4.20 -27.48
N VAL A 335 29.32 2.92 -27.07
CA VAL A 335 28.88 2.48 -25.73
C VAL A 335 29.51 3.29 -24.59
N GLY A 336 30.80 3.63 -24.69
CA GLY A 336 31.48 4.47 -23.70
C GLY A 336 30.98 5.93 -23.67
N SER A 337 30.50 6.47 -24.79
CA SER A 337 29.84 7.78 -24.84
C SER A 337 28.49 7.73 -24.13
N ILE A 338 27.68 6.71 -24.43
CA ILE A 338 26.38 6.48 -23.78
C ILE A 338 26.55 6.31 -22.28
N ALA A 339 27.53 5.52 -21.83
CA ALA A 339 27.86 5.34 -20.42
C ALA A 339 28.06 6.69 -19.70
N ARG A 340 28.86 7.58 -20.29
CA ARG A 340 29.10 8.93 -19.75
C ARG A 340 27.86 9.80 -19.76
N ARG A 341 27.07 9.77 -20.83
CA ARG A 341 25.83 10.55 -20.95
C ARG A 341 24.83 10.22 -19.86
N VAL A 342 24.71 8.95 -19.47
CA VAL A 342 23.82 8.52 -18.39
C VAL A 342 24.47 8.58 -17.01
N GLY A 343 25.70 9.09 -16.88
CA GLY A 343 26.35 9.36 -15.58
C GLY A 343 27.29 8.27 -15.06
N PHE A 344 27.63 7.25 -15.86
CA PHE A 344 28.73 6.33 -15.54
C PHE A 344 30.07 6.88 -15.99
N THR A 345 31.06 6.79 -15.12
CA THR A 345 32.41 7.34 -15.37
C THR A 345 33.36 6.28 -15.92
N ASP A 346 33.04 5.02 -15.66
CA ASP A 346 33.79 3.84 -16.07
C ASP A 346 32.87 2.99 -16.97
N ALA A 347 33.27 2.85 -18.24
CA ALA A 347 32.53 2.07 -19.23
C ALA A 347 32.53 0.56 -18.96
N ALA A 348 33.56 0.03 -18.30
CA ALA A 348 33.62 -1.37 -17.90
C ALA A 348 32.67 -1.64 -16.72
N TYR A 349 32.62 -0.73 -15.74
CA TYR A 349 31.62 -0.80 -14.67
C TYR A 349 30.19 -0.68 -15.24
N PHE A 350 29.94 0.29 -16.10
CA PHE A 350 28.66 0.42 -16.82
C PHE A 350 28.28 -0.88 -17.51
N SER A 351 29.18 -1.49 -18.27
CA SER A 351 28.90 -2.72 -19.01
C SER A 351 28.56 -3.90 -18.09
N ARG A 352 29.21 -3.99 -16.92
CA ARG A 352 28.86 -4.99 -15.89
C ARG A 352 27.48 -4.75 -15.30
N VAL A 353 27.17 -3.51 -14.93
CA VAL A 353 25.86 -3.12 -14.38
C VAL A 353 24.75 -3.35 -15.40
N PHE A 354 24.95 -2.91 -16.64
CA PHE A 354 24.01 -3.11 -17.75
C PHE A 354 23.74 -4.60 -17.97
N ARG A 355 24.79 -5.43 -17.98
CA ARG A 355 24.64 -6.89 -18.12
C ARG A 355 23.91 -7.54 -16.95
N ALA A 356 24.22 -7.12 -15.72
CA ALA A 356 23.54 -7.64 -14.54
C ALA A 356 22.02 -7.35 -14.56
N ILE A 357 21.62 -6.20 -15.08
CA ILE A 357 20.21 -5.77 -15.13
C ILE A 357 19.48 -6.28 -16.37
N SER A 358 20.13 -6.30 -17.53
CA SER A 358 19.48 -6.63 -18.81
C SER A 358 19.75 -8.05 -19.32
N GLY A 359 20.62 -8.81 -18.64
CA GLY A 359 21.05 -10.15 -19.06
C GLY A 359 22.15 -10.16 -20.14
N VAL A 360 22.28 -9.10 -20.93
CA VAL A 360 23.23 -8.99 -22.06
C VAL A 360 24.11 -7.74 -21.96
N SER A 361 25.25 -7.72 -22.65
CA SER A 361 26.08 -6.50 -22.71
C SER A 361 25.41 -5.39 -23.55
N PRO A 362 25.79 -4.11 -23.37
CA PRO A 362 25.26 -3.00 -24.18
C PRO A 362 25.40 -3.21 -25.69
N SER A 363 26.55 -3.74 -26.13
CA SER A 363 26.80 -4.02 -27.55
C SER A 363 25.93 -5.16 -28.08
N GLN A 364 25.72 -6.22 -27.29
CA GLN A 364 24.81 -7.31 -27.65
C GLN A 364 23.36 -6.83 -27.71
N TYR A 365 22.95 -6.00 -26.76
CA TYR A 365 21.61 -5.39 -26.76
C TYR A 365 21.38 -4.56 -28.02
N ARG A 366 22.35 -3.72 -28.42
CA ARG A 366 22.23 -2.97 -29.69
C ARG A 366 22.11 -3.91 -30.90
N ALA A 367 22.88 -4.99 -30.93
CA ALA A 367 22.81 -5.96 -32.03
C ALA A 367 21.42 -6.62 -32.14
N THR A 368 20.70 -6.82 -31.03
CA THR A 368 19.33 -7.34 -31.03
C THR A 368 18.27 -6.36 -31.54
N LEU A 369 18.60 -5.07 -31.70
CA LEU A 369 17.69 -4.06 -32.24
C LEU A 369 17.83 -3.88 -33.76
N THR A 370 18.97 -4.31 -34.32
CA THR A 370 19.33 -4.18 -35.73
C THR A 370 19.09 -5.46 -36.54
N GLY A 371 18.59 -6.52 -35.91
CA GLY A 371 18.17 -7.77 -36.54
C GLY A 371 16.67 -7.94 -36.36
#